data_AF-G1UX40-F1
#
_entry.id   AF-G1UX40-F1
#
_cell.length_a   1.000
_cell.length_b   1.000
_cell.length_c   1.000
_cell.angle_alpha   90.00
_cell.angle_beta   90.00
_cell.angle_gamma   90.00
#
_symmetry.space_group_name_H-M   'P 1'
#
loop_
_entity.id
_entity.type
_entity.pdbx_description
1 polymer ?
#
loop_
_entity_poly.entity_id
_entity_poly.type
_entity_poly.pdbx_seq_one_letter_code
_entity_poly.pdbx_strand_id
1 'polypeptide(L)'
;MARSGAIAAIRQFCLECQGASSRSVRSCPDDQCPLWAWRMAALPGESPVAPEAVEAGDVARAALRAVRRQCMNCAGNRREVRACPARGSCPLWHCRFGVRPQTYKAVRRRFFAPKALRLF
;
A
#
# COMPACT_ATOMS: atom_id res chain seq x y z
N MET A 1 -13.34 -6.19 -9.70
CA MET A 1 -13.08 -5.00 -8.86
C MET A 1 -11.64 -5.02 -8.38
N ALA A 2 -10.74 -4.05 -8.56
CA ALA A 2 -10.52 -2.99 -9.53
C ALA A 2 -8.99 -2.78 -9.56
N ARG A 3 -8.36 -2.61 -10.74
CA ARG A 3 -6.90 -2.50 -10.89
C ARG A 3 -6.43 -1.04 -10.74
N SER A 4 -6.41 -0.53 -9.50
CA SER A 4 -5.61 0.65 -9.07
C SER A 4 -5.28 0.58 -7.57
N GLY A 5 -5.04 -0.63 -7.06
CA GLY A 5 -5.29 -0.97 -5.66
C GLY A 5 -4.47 -0.24 -4.59
N ALA A 6 -3.21 0.11 -4.84
CA ALA A 6 -2.37 0.74 -3.82
C ALA A 6 -2.68 2.24 -3.65
N ILE A 7 -2.77 2.98 -4.76
CA ILE A 7 -3.06 4.42 -4.74
C ILE A 7 -4.48 4.66 -4.21
N ALA A 8 -5.46 3.85 -4.64
CA ALA A 8 -6.81 3.90 -4.10
C ALA A 8 -6.85 3.58 -2.59
N ALA A 9 -6.10 2.55 -2.14
CA ALA A 9 -6.00 2.22 -0.71
C ALA A 9 -5.35 3.35 0.10
N ILE A 10 -4.33 4.01 -0.45
CA ILE A 10 -3.72 5.19 0.17
C ILE A 10 -4.75 6.31 0.31
N ARG A 11 -5.50 6.61 -0.75
CA ARG A 11 -6.53 7.64 -0.71
C ARG A 11 -7.58 7.34 0.36
N GLN A 12 -8.07 6.10 0.41
CA GLN A 12 -9.03 5.65 1.41
C GLN A 12 -8.48 5.78 2.83
N PHE A 13 -7.24 5.34 3.05
CA PHE A 13 -6.57 5.48 4.35
C PHE A 13 -6.44 6.95 4.78
N CYS A 14 -6.05 7.83 3.85
CA CYS A 14 -5.96 9.26 4.15
C CYS A 14 -7.33 9.87 4.48
N LEU A 15 -8.40 9.44 3.81
CA LEU A 15 -9.76 9.86 4.16
C LEU A 15 -10.12 9.46 5.58
N GLU A 16 -9.92 8.19 5.94
CA GLU A 16 -10.20 7.70 7.31
C GLU A 16 -9.36 8.44 8.36
N CYS A 17 -8.07 8.64 8.08
CA CYS A 17 -7.16 9.39 8.96
C CYS A 17 -7.58 10.84 9.19
N GLN A 18 -8.24 11.47 8.21
CA GLN A 18 -8.65 12.88 8.24
C GLN A 18 -10.16 13.05 8.45
N GLY A 19 -10.81 12.08 9.11
CA GLY A 19 -12.22 12.16 9.49
C GLY A 19 -13.18 12.14 8.29
N ALA A 20 -12.88 11.33 7.27
CA ALA A 20 -13.62 11.22 6.01
C ALA A 20 -13.74 12.52 5.18
N SER A 21 -12.93 13.54 5.47
CA SER A 21 -12.96 14.82 4.76
C SER A 21 -11.90 14.93 3.67
N SER A 22 -12.33 15.00 2.41
CA SER A 22 -11.44 15.26 1.28
C SER A 22 -10.75 16.63 1.34
N ARG A 23 -11.37 17.62 1.98
CA ARG A 23 -10.74 18.94 2.20
C ARG A 23 -9.60 18.82 3.19
N SER A 24 -9.82 18.09 4.29
CA SER A 24 -8.80 17.87 5.33
C SER A 24 -7.61 17.06 4.81
N VAL A 25 -7.83 16.09 3.91
CA VAL A 25 -6.72 15.40 3.23
C VAL A 25 -5.86 16.35 2.40
N ARG A 26 -6.47 17.30 1.67
CA ARG A 26 -5.72 18.30 0.89
C ARG A 26 -4.87 19.20 1.78
N SER A 27 -5.43 19.66 2.89
CA SER A 27 -4.79 20.53 3.87
C SER A 27 -3.98 19.79 4.95
N CYS A 28 -3.69 18.49 4.78
CA CYS A 28 -2.90 17.73 5.74
C CYS A 28 -1.48 18.32 5.87
N PRO A 29 -1.04 18.75 7.06
CA PRO A 29 0.24 19.43 7.24
C PRO A 29 1.43 18.47 7.40
N ASP A 30 1.16 17.16 7.54
CA ASP A 30 2.19 16.15 7.83
C ASP A 30 2.97 15.76 6.56
N ASP A 31 3.89 16.63 6.15
CA ASP A 31 4.75 16.44 4.97
C ASP A 31 5.77 15.30 5.13
N GLN A 32 6.08 14.92 6.38
CA GLN A 32 6.94 13.78 6.70
C GLN A 32 6.21 12.44 6.57
N CYS A 33 4.88 12.44 6.48
CA CYS A 33 4.11 11.22 6.26
C CYS A 33 4.55 10.57 4.95
N PRO A 34 4.96 9.28 4.96
CA PRO A 34 5.33 8.55 3.76
C PRO A 34 4.27 8.53 2.65
N LEU A 35 2.99 8.76 3.01
CA LEU A 35 1.86 8.79 2.10
C LEU A 35 1.50 10.20 1.62
N TRP A 36 2.13 11.25 2.14
CA TRP A 36 1.74 12.64 1.88
C TRP A 36 1.70 12.96 0.38
N ALA A 37 2.77 12.62 -0.36
CA ALA A 37 2.82 12.83 -1.82
C ALA A 37 1.75 12.01 -2.58
N TRP A 38 1.31 10.88 -2.02
CA TRP A 38 0.38 9.96 -2.66
C TRP A 38 -1.09 10.23 -2.31
N ARG A 39 -1.36 11.09 -1.34
CA ARG A 39 -2.70 11.32 -0.77
C ARG A 39 -3.71 11.81 -1.81
N MET A 40 -3.22 12.47 -2.86
CA MET A 40 -4.03 13.00 -3.96
C MET A 40 -3.84 12.26 -5.29
N ALA A 41 -2.91 11.31 -5.36
CA ALA A 41 -2.51 10.60 -6.59
C ALA A 41 -3.62 9.76 -7.25
N ALA A 42 -4.74 9.57 -6.56
CA ALA A 42 -5.93 8.92 -7.10
C ALA A 42 -6.76 9.86 -7.99
N LEU A 43 -6.51 11.16 -7.96
CA LEU A 43 -7.20 12.16 -8.77
C LEU A 43 -6.47 12.37 -10.11
N PRO A 44 -7.21 12.62 -11.21
CA PRO A 44 -6.61 12.93 -12.51
C PRO A 44 -5.78 14.22 -12.42
N GLY A 45 -4.53 14.17 -12.92
CA GLY A 45 -3.62 15.33 -12.97
C GLY A 45 -2.73 15.54 -11.74
N GLU A 46 -2.96 14.84 -10.63
CA GLU A 46 -2.23 15.02 -9.35
C GLU A 46 -1.29 13.85 -9.03
N SER A 47 -0.59 13.32 -10.05
CA SER A 47 0.43 12.28 -9.83
C SER A 47 1.68 12.89 -9.17
N PRO A 48 2.20 12.33 -8.06
CA PRO A 48 3.44 12.80 -7.43
C PRO A 48 4.69 12.49 -8.26
N VAL A 49 4.54 11.69 -9.31
CA VAL A 49 5.63 11.32 -10.21
C VAL A 49 5.42 12.08 -11.51
N ALA A 50 6.41 12.89 -11.90
CA ALA A 50 6.40 13.65 -13.14
C ALA A 50 6.05 12.73 -14.32
N PRO A 51 5.15 13.16 -15.23
CA PRO A 51 4.58 12.29 -16.27
C PRO A 51 5.60 11.89 -17.36
N GLU A 52 6.78 12.49 -17.39
CA GLU A 52 7.69 12.44 -18.54
C GLU A 52 8.65 11.24 -18.63
N ALA A 53 8.65 10.27 -17.69
CA ALA A 53 9.56 9.12 -17.82
C ALA A 53 9.18 7.81 -17.09
N VAL A 54 7.97 7.66 -16.55
CA VAL A 54 7.70 6.56 -15.60
C VAL A 54 6.53 5.68 -16.03
N GLU A 55 6.87 4.46 -16.47
CA GLU A 55 5.92 3.39 -16.78
C GLU A 55 4.91 3.21 -15.63
N ALA A 56 3.64 2.96 -15.95
CA ALA A 56 2.57 2.78 -14.96
C ALA A 56 2.90 1.71 -13.88
N GLY A 57 3.73 0.73 -14.23
CA GLY A 57 4.24 -0.28 -13.32
C GLY A 57 5.15 0.26 -12.21
N ASP A 58 5.94 1.29 -12.50
CA ASP A 58 6.88 1.90 -11.56
C ASP A 58 6.21 2.86 -10.58
N VAL A 59 5.19 3.60 -11.04
CA VAL A 59 4.33 4.41 -10.16
C VAL A 59 3.62 3.53 -9.13
N ALA A 60 3.04 2.40 -9.57
CA ALA A 60 2.40 1.45 -8.66
C ALA A 60 3.40 0.83 -7.65
N ARG A 61 4.63 0.56 -8.08
CA ARG A 61 5.70 0.05 -7.20
C ARG A 61 6.15 1.09 -6.19
N ALA A 62 6.26 2.36 -6.59
CA ALA A 62 6.60 3.46 -5.69
C ALA A 62 5.51 3.70 -4.63
N ALA A 63 4.23 3.64 -5.01
CA ALA A 63 3.11 3.69 -4.08
C ALA A 63 3.16 2.55 -3.04
N LEU A 64 3.46 1.32 -3.49
CA LEU A 64 3.64 0.18 -2.58
C LEU A 64 4.80 0.39 -1.59
N ARG A 65 5.92 0.98 -2.03
CA ARG A 65 7.04 1.33 -1.13
C ARG A 65 6.63 2.38 -0.10
N ALA A 66 5.82 3.37 -0.49
CA ALA A 66 5.26 4.36 0.42
C ALA A 66 4.37 3.71 1.50
N VAL A 67 3.46 2.82 1.09
CA VAL A 67 2.66 2.02 2.04
C VAL A 67 3.56 1.25 2.99
N ARG A 68 4.64 0.63 2.49
CA ARG A 68 5.54 -0.14 3.34
C ARG A 68 6.18 0.70 4.44
N ARG A 69 6.63 1.92 4.09
CA ARG A 69 7.17 2.89 5.05
C ARG A 69 6.13 3.31 6.06
N GLN A 70 4.91 3.63 5.63
CA GLN A 70 3.82 3.96 6.55
C GLN A 70 3.52 2.83 7.53
N CYS A 71 3.46 1.58 7.04
CA CYS A 71 3.24 0.45 7.92
C CYS A 71 4.41 0.22 8.90
N MET A 72 5.66 0.52 8.52
CA MET A 72 6.78 0.52 9.48
C MET A 72 6.61 1.60 10.54
N ASN A 73 6.27 2.82 10.15
CA ASN A 73 6.09 3.94 11.09
C ASN A 73 4.93 3.66 12.06
N CYS A 74 3.83 3.09 11.56
CA CYS A 74 2.66 2.79 12.36
C CYS A 74 2.88 1.58 13.29
N ALA A 75 3.44 0.48 12.78
CA ALA A 75 3.56 -0.75 13.55
C ALA A 75 4.83 -0.81 14.40
N GLY A 76 5.92 -0.13 14.00
CA GLY A 76 7.24 -0.16 14.61
C GLY A 76 8.25 -0.92 13.77
N ASN A 77 8.09 -2.25 13.65
CA ASN A 77 9.07 -3.10 12.96
C ASN A 77 8.47 -4.12 11.97
N ARG A 78 9.36 -4.85 11.27
CA ARG A 78 8.95 -5.83 10.24
C ARG A 78 8.13 -7.00 10.81
N ARG A 79 8.38 -7.39 12.06
CA ARG A 79 7.68 -8.48 12.75
C ARG A 79 6.26 -8.05 13.10
N GLU A 80 6.10 -6.84 13.63
CA GLU A 80 4.79 -6.25 13.95
C GLU A 80 3.94 -6.03 12.70
N VAL A 81 4.52 -5.57 11.58
CA VAL A 81 3.78 -5.47 10.32
C VAL A 81 3.25 -6.83 9.83
N ARG A 82 3.99 -7.92 10.07
CA ARG A 82 3.50 -9.28 9.75
C ARG A 82 2.34 -9.68 10.65
N ALA A 83 2.44 -9.36 11.94
CA ALA A 83 1.45 -9.69 12.97
C ALA A 83 0.26 -8.72 13.05
N CYS A 84 0.27 -7.63 12.29
CA CYS A 84 -0.75 -6.57 12.33
C CYS A 84 -2.18 -7.14 12.21
N PRO A 85 -3.05 -6.92 13.23
CA PRO A 85 -4.38 -7.51 13.29
C PRO A 85 -5.45 -6.72 12.52
N ALA A 86 -5.10 -5.57 11.93
CA ALA A 86 -6.03 -4.66 11.25
C ALA A 86 -6.58 -5.17 9.90
N ARG A 87 -6.68 -6.49 9.74
CA ARG A 87 -7.22 -7.12 8.54
C ARG A 87 -8.70 -6.77 8.42
N GLY A 88 -9.08 -6.13 7.33
CA GLY A 88 -10.46 -5.72 7.07
C GLY A 88 -10.84 -4.35 7.65
N SER A 89 -10.07 -3.82 8.60
CA SER A 89 -10.27 -2.47 9.15
C SER A 89 -9.29 -1.42 8.60
N CYS A 90 -8.10 -1.83 8.17
CA CYS A 90 -7.12 -0.92 7.56
C CYS A 90 -7.07 -1.08 6.03
N PRO A 91 -7.34 -0.02 5.24
CA PRO A 91 -7.26 -0.05 3.78
C PRO A 91 -5.90 -0.50 3.25
N LEU A 92 -4.81 -0.17 3.97
CA LEU A 92 -3.44 -0.50 3.59
C LEU A 92 -3.06 -1.97 3.86
N TRP A 93 -3.87 -2.72 4.60
CA TRP A 93 -3.47 -4.02 5.12
C TRP A 93 -3.05 -5.02 4.03
N HIS A 94 -3.71 -4.97 2.87
CA HIS A 94 -3.41 -5.84 1.73
C HIS A 94 -2.10 -5.49 1.01
N CYS A 95 -1.65 -4.23 1.10
CA CYS A 95 -0.41 -3.73 0.50
C CYS A 95 0.72 -3.50 1.53
N ARG A 96 0.51 -3.82 2.81
CA ARG A 96 1.44 -3.55 3.92
C ARG A 96 2.87 -4.08 3.75
N PHE A 97 3.05 -5.09 2.90
CA PHE A 97 4.37 -5.66 2.59
C PHE A 97 5.13 -4.93 1.49
N GLY A 98 4.55 -3.89 0.87
CA GLY A 98 5.20 -3.13 -0.19
C GLY A 98 5.43 -3.91 -1.47
N VAL A 99 4.73 -5.03 -1.64
CA VAL A 99 4.76 -5.86 -2.83
C VAL A 99 3.35 -6.01 -3.36
N ARG A 100 3.22 -6.29 -4.66
CA ARG A 100 1.92 -6.56 -5.26
C ARG A 100 1.28 -7.76 -4.52
N PRO A 101 -0.01 -7.70 -4.15
CA PRO A 101 -0.66 -8.80 -3.43
C PRO A 101 -0.53 -10.16 -4.14
N GLN A 102 -0.52 -10.16 -5.48
CA GLN A 102 -0.31 -11.36 -6.29
C GLN A 102 1.08 -11.95 -6.09
N THR A 103 2.12 -11.10 -6.07
CA THR A 103 3.51 -11.52 -5.81
C THR A 103 3.64 -12.13 -4.41
N TYR A 104 3.03 -11.51 -3.38
CA TYR A 104 3.03 -12.07 -2.04
C TYR A 104 2.36 -13.45 -1.97
N LYS A 105 1.19 -13.61 -2.61
CA LYS A 105 0.49 -14.90 -2.69
C LYS A 105 1.35 -15.97 -3.37
N ALA A 106 2.01 -15.63 -4.47
CA ALA A 106 2.89 -16.54 -5.21
C ALA A 106 4.10 -16.98 -4.36
N VAL A 107 4.80 -16.03 -3.74
CA VAL A 107 5.93 -16.32 -2.84
C VAL A 107 5.48 -17.19 -1.67
N ARG A 108 4.37 -16.84 -1.01
CA ARG A 108 3.85 -17.62 0.11
C ARG A 108 3.49 -19.05 -0.31
N ARG A 109 2.86 -19.23 -1.47
CA ARG A 109 2.58 -20.56 -2.03
C ARG A 109 3.88 -21.33 -2.28
N ARG A 110 4.90 -20.70 -2.86
CA ARG A 110 6.19 -21.37 -3.15
C ARG A 110 6.90 -21.89 -1.90
N PHE A 111 6.91 -21.09 -0.82
CA PHE A 111 7.66 -21.44 0.40
C PHE A 111 6.87 -22.30 1.38
N PHE A 112 5.54 -22.13 1.44
CA PHE A 112 4.70 -22.76 2.47
C PHE A 112 3.65 -23.74 1.91
N ALA A 113 3.61 -23.99 0.60
CA ALA A 113 2.76 -25.06 0.09
C ALA A 113 3.27 -26.42 0.63
N PRO A 114 2.36 -27.34 0.98
CA PRO A 114 2.74 -28.69 1.33
C PRO A 114 3.54 -29.30 0.17
N LYS A 115 4.70 -29.89 0.47
CA LYS A 115 5.46 -30.66 -0.52
C LYS A 115 4.62 -31.87 -0.89
N ALA A 116 4.42 -32.12 -2.17
CA ALA A 116 3.78 -33.34 -2.64
C ALA A 116 4.67 -34.52 -2.20
N LEU A 117 4.16 -35.36 -1.30
CA LEU A 117 4.80 -36.61 -0.95
C LEU A 117 4.68 -37.51 -2.19
N ARG A 118 5.82 -37.87 -2.79
CA ARG A 118 5.86 -38.92 -3.81
C ARG A 118 5.91 -40.24 -3.05
N LEU A 119 4.79 -40.95 -3.03
CA LEU A 119 4.75 -42.35 -2.62
C LEU A 119 5.26 -43.14 -3.82
N PHE A 120 6.51 -43.62 -3.74
CA PHE A 120 7.06 -44.62 -4.64
C PHE A 120 6.92 -45.99 -3.97
#